data_AF-S6F5P3-F1
#
_entry.id   AF-S6F5P3-F1
#
_cell.length_a   1.000
_cell.length_b   1.000
_cell.length_c   1.000
_cell.angle_alpha   90.00
_cell.angle_beta   90.00
_cell.angle_gamma   90.00
#
_symmetry.space_group_name_H-M   'P 1'
#
loop_
_entity.id
_entity.type
_entity.pdbx_description
1 polymer ?
#
loop_
_entity_poly.entity_id
_entity_poly.type
_entity_poly.pdbx_seq_one_letter_code
_entity_poly.pdbx_strand_id
1 'polypeptide(L)'
;MKWTEKYKCGFSNGSNFESVEFLLDVENSNETKLFFKAYDANLCPLPDASTWSKKWLKKQVKFLNTVVSKDFIGEVWLDDVLARSV
;
A
#
# COMPACT_ATOMS: atom_id res chain seq x y z
N MET A 1 -9.40 -17.73 1.81
CA MET A 1 -9.49 -16.47 2.58
C MET A 1 -9.56 -15.34 1.56
N LYS A 2 -10.49 -14.38 1.69
CA LYS A 2 -10.51 -13.23 0.79
C LYS A 2 -9.42 -12.25 1.20
N TRP A 3 -8.50 -11.93 0.32
CA TRP A 3 -7.36 -11.06 0.64
C TRP A 3 -7.79 -9.63 0.97
N THR A 4 -8.82 -9.15 0.29
CA THR A 4 -9.43 -7.83 0.55
C THR A 4 -9.99 -7.71 1.96
N GLU A 5 -10.63 -8.76 2.48
CA GLU A 5 -11.13 -8.80 3.86
C GLU A 5 -9.98 -8.80 4.88
N LYS A 6 -8.89 -9.52 4.58
CA LYS A 6 -7.70 -9.57 5.44
C LYS A 6 -7.04 -8.20 5.59
N TYR A 7 -7.00 -7.42 4.51
CA TYR A 7 -6.27 -6.15 4.43
C TYR A 7 -7.17 -4.91 4.48
N LYS A 8 -8.46 -5.07 4.80
CA LYS A 8 -9.44 -3.97 4.84
C LYS A 8 -9.06 -2.82 5.78
N CYS A 9 -8.32 -3.11 6.85
CA CYS A 9 -7.89 -2.11 7.83
C CYS A 9 -6.63 -1.35 7.40
N GLY A 10 -6.01 -1.71 6.28
CA GLY A 10 -4.79 -1.06 5.81
C GLY A 10 -3.57 -1.29 6.71
N PHE A 11 -2.60 -0.38 6.59
CA PHE A 11 -1.34 -0.41 7.34
C PHE A 11 -0.85 1.00 7.64
N SER A 12 -0.12 1.16 8.75
CA SER A 12 0.58 2.40 9.10
C SER A 12 2.09 2.17 9.07
N ASN A 13 2.86 3.08 8.45
CA ASN A 13 4.33 3.05 8.46
C ASN A 13 4.91 4.38 8.94
N GLY A 14 5.62 4.35 10.07
CA GLY A 14 6.17 5.54 10.72
C GLY A 14 5.60 5.73 12.12
N SER A 15 5.81 6.92 12.69
CA SER A 15 5.30 7.29 14.00
C SER A 15 4.84 8.74 14.03
N ASN A 16 3.81 9.03 14.83
CA ASN A 16 3.25 10.36 15.01
C ASN A 16 2.86 11.01 13.66
N PHE A 17 3.17 12.30 13.48
CA PHE A 17 2.83 13.08 12.30
C PHE A 17 3.58 12.67 11.02
N GLU A 18 4.61 11.82 11.12
CA GLU A 18 5.36 11.31 9.97
C GLU A 18 4.81 9.97 9.45
N SER A 19 3.70 9.47 10.01
CA SER A 19 3.11 8.22 9.55
C SER A 19 2.53 8.36 8.15
N VAL A 20 2.71 7.29 7.37
CA VAL A 20 2.00 7.08 6.10
C VAL A 20 1.00 5.97 6.32
N GLU A 21 -0.26 6.26 6.02
CA GLU A 21 -1.36 5.32 6.09
C GLU A 21 -1.64 4.74 4.70
N PHE A 22 -1.61 3.41 4.58
CA PHE A 22 -1.90 2.67 3.37
C PHE A 22 -3.29 2.06 3.49
N LEU A 23 -4.27 2.63 2.81
CA LEU A 23 -5.64 2.15 2.85
C LEU A 23 -5.93 1.31 1.61
N LEU A 24 -6.57 0.15 1.81
CA LEU A 24 -6.97 -0.70 0.70
C LEU A 24 -8.08 -0.02 -0.10
N ASP A 25 -7.86 0.16 -1.40
CA ASP A 25 -8.90 0.55 -2.34
C ASP A 25 -9.68 -0.71 -2.73
N VAL A 26 -10.80 -0.94 -2.04
CA VAL A 26 -11.64 -2.13 -2.24
C VAL A 26 -12.22 -2.19 -3.64
N GLU A 27 -12.55 -1.03 -4.25
CA GLU A 27 -13.16 -0.96 -5.58
C GLU A 27 -12.19 -1.38 -6.68
N ASN A 28 -10.90 -1.07 -6.50
CA ASN A 28 -9.84 -1.42 -7.44
C ASN A 28 -9.05 -2.69 -7.07
N SER A 29 -9.46 -3.38 -6.00
CA SER A 29 -8.84 -4.62 -5.52
C SER A 29 -9.71 -5.84 -5.80
N ASN A 30 -9.07 -6.99 -5.98
CA ASN A 30 -9.70 -8.29 -6.16
C ASN A 30 -8.79 -9.41 -5.63
N GLU A 31 -9.10 -10.66 -5.94
CA GLU A 31 -8.37 -11.82 -5.40
C GLU A 31 -6.93 -11.95 -5.92
N THR A 32 -6.56 -11.28 -7.02
CA THR A 32 -5.21 -11.30 -7.63
C THR A 32 -4.56 -9.92 -7.69
N LYS A 33 -5.24 -8.88 -7.21
CA LYS A 33 -4.74 -7.50 -7.21
C LYS A 33 -5.14 -6.80 -5.92
N LEU A 34 -4.15 -6.33 -5.17
CA LEU A 34 -4.34 -5.47 -4.00
C LEU A 34 -3.85 -4.06 -4.33
N PHE A 35 -4.74 -3.08 -4.19
CA PHE A 35 -4.44 -1.69 -4.49
C PHE A 35 -4.49 -0.88 -3.19
N PHE A 36 -3.39 -0.22 -2.84
CA PHE A 36 -3.31 0.63 -1.66
C PHE A 36 -3.15 2.09 -2.06
N LYS A 37 -3.94 2.97 -1.45
CA LYS A 37 -3.81 4.42 -1.54
C LYS A 37 -3.05 4.96 -0.34
N ALA A 38 -2.17 5.93 -0.57
CA ALA A 38 -1.36 6.52 0.49
C ALA A 38 -1.93 7.83 1.04
N TYR A 39 -1.92 7.96 2.37
CA TYR A 39 -2.37 9.13 3.09
C TYR A 39 -1.35 9.52 4.16
N ASP A 40 -1.41 10.77 4.61
CA ASP A 40 -0.69 11.19 5.82
C ASP A 40 -1.41 10.73 7.10
N ALA A 41 -0.81 11.02 8.26
CA ALA A 41 -1.34 10.70 9.57
C ALA A 41 -2.75 11.28 9.87
N ASN A 42 -3.19 12.30 9.13
CA ASN A 42 -4.50 12.94 9.26
C ASN A 42 -5.49 12.48 8.16
N LEU A 43 -5.15 11.42 7.42
CA LEU A 43 -5.92 10.89 6.30
C LEU A 43 -6.08 11.89 5.14
N CYS A 44 -5.14 12.82 4.97
CA CYS A 44 -5.04 13.62 3.77
C CYS A 44 -4.35 12.80 2.67
N PRO A 45 -4.92 12.70 1.45
CA PRO A 45 -4.29 11.98 0.35
C PRO A 45 -2.89 12.53 0.06
N LEU A 46 -1.91 11.65 -0.06
CA LEU A 46 -0.60 12.03 -0.58
C LEU A 46 -0.66 12.16 -2.12
N PRO A 47 0.27 12.91 -2.74
CA PRO A 47 0.45 12.87 -4.19
C PRO A 47 0.71 11.45 -4.67
N ASP A 48 0.41 11.17 -5.94
CA ASP A 48 0.66 9.86 -6.57
C ASP A 48 2.09 9.37 -6.27
N ALA A 49 2.22 8.09 -5.92
CA ALA A 49 3.48 7.51 -5.47
C ALA A 49 4.62 7.63 -6.50
N SER A 50 4.31 7.66 -7.80
CA SER A 50 5.32 7.89 -8.86
C SER A 50 5.99 9.26 -8.79
N THR A 51 5.35 10.25 -8.16
CA THR A 51 5.89 11.61 -8.01
C THR A 51 6.87 11.73 -6.83
N TRP A 52 6.94 10.73 -5.96
CA TRP A 52 7.77 10.77 -4.76
C TRP A 52 9.26 10.62 -5.09
N SER A 53 10.11 11.07 -4.16
CA SER A 53 11.54 10.80 -4.27
C SER A 53 11.80 9.28 -4.28
N LYS A 54 12.72 8.82 -5.15
CA LYS A 54 13.06 7.39 -5.31
C LYS A 54 13.40 6.71 -3.98
N LYS A 55 14.10 7.41 -3.07
CA LYS A 55 14.46 6.89 -1.75
C LYS A 55 13.21 6.66 -0.88
N TRP A 56 12.28 7.61 -0.90
CA TRP A 56 11.03 7.51 -0.14
C TRP A 56 10.13 6.40 -0.70
N LEU A 57 9.89 6.40 -2.00
CA LEU A 57 9.11 5.35 -2.68
C LEU A 57 9.66 3.95 -2.37
N LYS A 58 10.98 3.77 -2.48
CA LYS A 58 11.63 2.49 -2.16
C LYS A 58 11.40 2.05 -0.71
N LYS A 59 11.39 2.99 0.26
CA LYS A 59 11.11 2.69 1.67
C LYS A 59 9.67 2.17 1.83
N GLN A 60 8.70 2.83 1.20
CA GLN A 60 7.28 2.49 1.34
C GLN A 60 6.92 1.18 0.61
N VAL A 61 7.42 0.99 -0.61
CA VAL A 61 7.27 -0.29 -1.35
C VAL A 61 7.88 -1.46 -0.56
N LYS A 62 9.05 -1.28 0.04
CA LYS A 62 9.68 -2.31 0.86
C LYS A 62 8.82 -2.68 2.08
N PHE A 63 8.18 -1.68 2.71
CA PHE A 63 7.26 -1.91 3.81
C PHE A 63 6.04 -2.74 3.36
N LEU A 64 5.34 -2.33 2.29
CA LEU A 64 4.20 -3.09 1.73
C LEU A 64 4.59 -4.53 1.40
N ASN A 65 5.77 -4.74 0.80
CA ASN A 65 6.28 -6.06 0.48
C ASN A 65 6.58 -6.93 1.71
N THR A 66 6.77 -6.31 2.87
CA THR A 66 7.00 -6.99 4.15
C THR A 66 5.69 -7.33 4.85
N VAL A 67 4.70 -6.42 4.83
CA VAL A 67 3.42 -6.60 5.55
C VAL A 67 2.38 -7.39 4.77
N VAL A 68 2.40 -7.34 3.43
CA VAL A 68 1.54 -8.19 2.60
C VAL A 68 2.12 -9.60 2.55
N SER A 69 1.27 -10.60 2.81
CA SER A 69 1.67 -12.00 2.98
C SER A 69 2.42 -12.50 1.75
N LYS A 70 3.42 -13.36 1.96
CA LYS A 70 4.14 -14.02 0.87
C LYS A 70 3.28 -15.07 0.15
N ASP A 71 2.21 -15.55 0.79
CA ASP A 71 1.26 -16.50 0.19
C ASP A 71 0.26 -15.82 -0.77
N PHE A 72 0.22 -14.48 -0.81
CA PHE A 72 -0.57 -13.76 -1.80
C PHE A 72 0.15 -13.78 -3.14
N ILE A 73 -0.44 -14.47 -4.12
CA ILE A 73 0.01 -14.55 -5.52
C ILE A 73 -0.83 -13.57 -6.34
N GLY A 74 -0.17 -12.66 -7.05
CA GLY A 74 -0.81 -11.51 -7.69
C GLY A 74 -0.01 -10.22 -7.53
N GLU A 75 -0.68 -9.12 -7.81
CA GLU A 75 -0.09 -7.79 -7.86
C GLU A 75 -0.43 -6.97 -6.61
N VAL A 76 0.57 -6.28 -6.08
CA VAL A 76 0.42 -5.28 -5.01
C VAL A 76 0.78 -3.93 -5.59
N TRP A 77 -0.16 -3.00 -5.57
CA TRP A 77 -0.03 -1.65 -6.09
C TRP A 77 -0.05 -0.63 -4.94
N LEU A 78 0.77 0.40 -5.08
CA LEU A 78 0.79 1.59 -4.24
C LEU A 78 0.51 2.78 -5.15
N ASP A 79 -0.70 3.31 -5.07
CA ASP A 79 -1.24 4.29 -6.03
C ASP A 79 -0.99 3.78 -7.47
N ASP A 80 -0.29 4.56 -8.29
CA ASP A 80 0.04 4.24 -9.68
C ASP A 80 1.31 3.38 -9.87
N VAL A 81 1.93 2.90 -8.77
CA VAL A 81 3.19 2.15 -8.78
C VAL A 81 2.97 0.68 -8.42
N LEU A 82 3.47 -0.24 -9.27
CA LEU A 82 3.54 -1.66 -8.96
C LEU A 82 4.64 -1.92 -7.90
N ALA A 83 4.24 -2.31 -6.69
CA ALA A 83 5.14 -2.56 -5.56
C ALA A 83 5.71 -4.00 -5.56
N ARG A 84 4.90 -4.97 -5.99
CA ARG A 84 5.27 -6.39 -6.12
C ARG A 84 4.34 -7.11 -7.09
N SER A 85 4.90 -8.04 -7.86
CA SER A 85 4.17 -9.01 -8.67
C SER A 85 4.80 -10.38 -8.44
N VAL A 86 3.98 -11.38 -8.14
CA VAL A 86 4.39 -12.78 -7.94
C VAL A 86 3.40 -13.69 -8.66
#